data_AF-A0A3D2J2K9-F1
#
_entry.id   AF-A0A3D2J2K9-F1
#
_cell.length_a   1.000
_cell.length_b   1.000
_cell.length_c   1.000
_cell.angle_alpha   90.00
_cell.angle_beta   90.00
_cell.angle_gamma   90.00
#
_symmetry.space_group_name_H-M   'P 1'
#
loop_
_entity.id
_entity.type
_entity.pdbx_description
1 polymer ?
#
loop_
_entity_poly.entity_id
_entity_poly.type
_entity_poly.pdbx_seq_one_letter_code
_entity_poly.pdbx_strand_id
1 'polypeptide(L)'
;MSALSMIRSLNRTQRNTFLASFLGWTLDAFDYFVVSFVVIHIAKDFKVTVPAVALAITVTLMMRPLGALIFGLLADRFGRRVPLMIDIIFYSLIELLTAFSPNFTIFFIL
;
A
#
# COMPACT_ATOMS: atom_id res chain seq x y z
N MET A 1 16.78 17.51 -22.62
CA MET A 1 15.79 16.42 -22.79
C MET A 1 14.60 16.76 -21.90
N SER A 2 13.53 17.29 -22.50
CA SER A 2 12.36 17.81 -21.75
C SER A 2 11.42 16.66 -21.38
N ALA A 3 10.95 16.59 -20.14
CA ALA A 3 10.00 15.56 -19.68
C ALA A 3 8.75 15.42 -20.58
N LEU A 4 8.37 16.51 -21.26
CA LEU A 4 7.27 16.55 -22.23
C LEU A 4 7.53 15.70 -23.49
N SER A 5 8.78 15.54 -23.93
CA SER A 5 9.10 14.67 -25.08
C SER A 5 9.01 13.19 -24.71
N MET A 6 9.33 12.84 -23.46
CA MET A 6 9.30 11.47 -22.95
C MET A 6 7.86 10.98 -22.76
N ILE A 7 6.93 11.84 -22.33
CA ILE A 7 5.50 11.49 -22.22
C ILE A 7 4.88 11.30 -23.62
N ARG A 8 5.28 12.11 -24.61
CA ARG A 8 4.79 12.01 -26.00
C ARG A 8 5.33 10.79 -26.75
N SER A 9 6.46 10.21 -26.35
CA SER A 9 7.03 9.01 -26.98
C SER A 9 6.49 7.68 -26.44
N LEU A 10 5.58 7.69 -25.46
CA LEU A 10 5.04 6.48 -24.84
C LEU A 10 3.93 5.86 -25.70
N ASN A 11 4.04 4.55 -25.94
CA ASN A 11 2.97 3.76 -26.54
C ASN A 11 1.72 3.72 -25.64
N ARG A 12 0.53 3.48 -26.22
CA ARG A 12 -0.74 3.37 -25.47
C ARG A 12 -0.63 2.45 -24.25
N THR A 13 0.01 1.29 -24.41
CA THR A 13 0.24 0.33 -23.32
C THR A 13 1.12 0.89 -22.21
N GLN A 14 2.22 1.58 -22.56
CA GLN A 14 3.13 2.16 -21.57
C GLN A 14 2.47 3.31 -20.80
N ARG A 15 1.64 4.12 -21.48
CA ARG A 15 0.85 5.18 -20.84
C ARG A 15 -0.16 4.60 -19.85
N ASN A 16 -0.85 3.52 -20.22
CA ASN A 16 -1.81 2.86 -19.34
C ASN A 16 -1.12 2.20 -18.13
N THR A 17 0.04 1.56 -18.31
CA THR A 17 0.82 1.02 -17.19
C THR A 17 1.29 2.12 -16.25
N PHE A 18 1.78 3.24 -16.79
CA PHE A 18 2.19 4.38 -15.98
C PHE A 18 1.03 4.94 -15.15
N LEU A 19 -0.14 5.14 -15.78
CA LEU A 19 -1.34 5.61 -15.09
C LEU A 19 -1.80 4.63 -14.01
N ALA A 20 -1.81 3.32 -14.30
CA ALA A 20 -2.18 2.30 -13.33
C ALA A 20 -1.23 2.28 -12.12
N SER A 21 0.09 2.34 -12.34
CA SER A 21 1.08 2.41 -11.26
C SER A 21 0.99 3.70 -10.46
N PHE A 22 0.73 4.83 -11.11
CA PHE A 22 0.55 6.11 -10.44
C PHE A 22 -0.71 6.14 -9.57
N LEU A 23 -1.83 5.64 -10.10
CA LEU A 23 -3.08 5.50 -9.35
C LEU A 23 -2.94 4.52 -8.18
N GLY A 24 -2.27 3.38 -8.38
CA GLY A 24 -1.98 2.42 -7.30
C GLY A 24 -1.16 3.06 -6.17
N TRP A 25 -0.11 3.80 -6.52
CA TRP A 25 0.68 4.54 -5.53
C TRP A 25 -0.13 5.63 -4.82
N THR A 26 -1.05 6.29 -5.54
CA THR A 26 -1.91 7.33 -4.97
C THR A 26 -2.90 6.74 -3.97
N LEU A 27 -3.45 5.57 -4.29
CA LEU A 27 -4.38 4.84 -3.42
C LEU A 27 -3.68 4.34 -2.14
N ASP A 28 -2.49 3.75 -2.26
CA ASP A 28 -1.67 3.35 -1.09
C ASP A 28 -1.33 4.55 -0.18
N ALA A 29 -0.97 5.69 -0.78
CA ALA A 29 -0.73 6.90 -0.01
C ALA A 29 -2.00 7.41 0.69
N PHE A 30 -3.13 7.41 -0.02
CA PHE A 30 -4.42 7.82 0.54
C PHE A 30 -4.82 6.97 1.74
N ASP A 31 -4.75 5.65 1.62
CA ASP A 31 -5.08 4.70 2.69
C ASP A 31 -4.24 4.94 3.95
N TYR A 32 -2.92 5.06 3.78
CA TYR A 32 -2.00 5.38 4.88
C TYR A 32 -2.38 6.68 5.63
N PHE A 33 -2.75 7.72 4.88
CA PHE A 33 -3.16 8.99 5.47
C PHE A 33 -4.51 8.90 6.17
N VAL A 34 -5.48 8.16 5.63
CA VAL A 34 -6.78 7.96 6.26
C VAL A 34 -6.61 7.36 7.64
N VAL A 35 -5.85 6.27 7.78
CA VAL A 35 -5.58 5.61 9.07
C VAL A 35 -4.90 6.57 10.06
N SER A 36 -3.97 7.38 9.59
CA SER A 36 -3.30 8.40 10.42
C SER A 36 -4.27 9.47 10.93
N PHE A 37 -5.26 9.88 10.14
CA PHE A 37 -6.27 10.87 10.56
C PHE A 37 -7.28 10.29 11.55
N VAL A 38 -7.67 9.02 11.40
CA VAL A 38 -8.69 8.39 12.26
C VAL A 38 -8.11 7.65 13.47
N VAL A 39 -6.81 7.80 13.75
CA VAL A 39 -6.09 7.08 14.83
C VAL A 39 -6.78 7.19 16.19
N ILE A 40 -7.37 8.34 16.51
CA ILE A 40 -8.10 8.58 17.77
C ILE A 40 -9.42 7.81 17.82
N HIS A 41 -10.12 7.69 16.68
CA HIS A 41 -11.36 6.93 16.57
C HIS A 41 -11.09 5.43 16.68
N ILE A 42 -10.08 4.94 15.96
CA ILE A 42 -9.60 3.55 16.07
C ILE A 42 -9.24 3.20 17.51
N ALA A 43 -8.50 4.08 18.20
CA ALA A 43 -8.14 3.88 19.60
C ALA A 43 -9.37 3.76 20.53
N LYS A 44 -10.41 4.56 20.28
CA LYS A 44 -11.67 4.50 21.05
C LYS A 44 -12.46 3.23 20.78
N ASP A 45 -12.60 2.83 19.52
CA ASP A 45 -13.41 1.67 19.12
C ASP A 45 -12.80 0.36 19.62
N PHE A 46 -11.47 0.24 19.53
CA PHE A 46 -10.74 -0.92 20.03
C PHE A 46 -10.37 -0.84 21.53
N LYS A 47 -10.73 0.25 22.22
CA LYS A 47 -10.40 0.51 23.63
C LYS A 47 -8.89 0.38 23.94
N VAL A 48 -8.05 0.83 23.02
CA VAL A 48 -6.58 0.83 23.14
C VAL A 48 -6.05 2.24 23.30
N THR A 49 -4.79 2.38 23.74
CA THR A 49 -4.15 3.69 23.86
C THR A 49 -3.71 4.20 22.48
N VAL A 50 -3.79 5.53 22.27
CA VAL A 50 -3.34 6.16 21.02
C VAL A 50 -1.89 5.80 20.64
N PRO A 51 -0.93 5.73 21.59
CA PRO A 51 0.43 5.26 21.30
C PRO A 51 0.48 3.84 20.73
N ALA A 52 -0.42 2.93 21.13
CA ALA A 52 -0.44 1.57 20.60
C ALA A 52 -0.82 1.54 19.11
N VAL A 53 -1.80 2.36 18.70
CA VAL A 53 -2.19 2.50 17.29
C VAL A 53 -1.09 3.20 16.48
N ALA A 54 -0.42 4.21 17.06
CA ALA A 54 0.72 4.86 16.42
C ALA A 54 1.92 3.91 16.23
N LEU A 55 2.16 3.01 17.18
CA LEU A 55 3.15 1.95 17.04
C LEU A 55 2.78 0.99 15.91
N ALA A 56 1.49 0.64 15.75
CA ALA A 56 1.02 -0.17 14.62
C ALA A 56 1.39 0.47 13.27
N ILE A 57 1.05 1.75 13.09
CA ILE A 57 1.40 2.53 11.88
C ILE A 57 2.91 2.56 11.64
N THR A 58 3.71 2.69 12.71
CA THR A 58 5.17 2.71 12.61
C THR A 58 5.74 1.35 12.18
N VAL A 59 5.20 0.25 12.70
CA VAL A 59 5.56 -1.11 12.31
C VAL A 59 5.23 -1.35 10.84
N THR A 60 4.05 -0.91 10.38
CA THR A 60 3.67 -0.96 8.95
C THR A 60 4.70 -0.23 8.07
N LEU A 61 5.16 0.95 8.49
CA LEU A 61 6.23 1.68 7.79
C LEU A 61 7.56 0.93 7.77
N MET A 62 7.94 0.28 8.87
CA MET A 62 9.17 -0.51 8.95
C MET A 62 9.10 -1.78 8.08
N MET A 63 7.91 -2.33 7.85
CA MET A 63 7.72 -3.46 6.95
C MET A 63 7.78 -3.09 5.47
N ARG A 64 7.56 -1.82 5.09
CA ARG A 64 7.61 -1.37 3.68
C ARG A 64 8.95 -1.66 2.98
N PRO A 65 10.13 -1.34 3.55
CA PRO A 65 11.41 -1.72 2.96
C PRO A 65 11.59 -3.24 2.80
N LEU A 66 11.09 -4.02 3.77
CA LEU A 66 11.17 -5.48 3.73
C LEU A 66 10.32 -6.04 2.58
N GLY A 67 9.09 -5.56 2.44
CA GLY A 67 8.22 -5.88 1.31
C GLY A 67 8.85 -5.45 -0.02
N ALA A 68 9.39 -4.23 -0.12
CA ALA A 68 10.04 -3.73 -1.32
C ALA A 68 11.24 -4.59 -1.74
N LEU A 69 12.00 -5.13 -0.78
CA LEU A 69 13.11 -6.04 -1.09
C LEU A 69 12.62 -7.38 -1.63
N ILE A 70 11.59 -7.97 -1.00
CA ILE A 70 11.02 -9.26 -1.44
C ILE A 70 10.37 -9.13 -2.82
N PHE A 71 9.46 -8.17 -2.99
CA PHE A 71 8.76 -7.93 -4.26
C PHE A 71 9.69 -7.36 -5.34
N GLY A 72 10.74 -6.63 -4.96
CA GLY A 72 11.81 -6.17 -5.85
C GLY A 72 12.60 -7.33 -6.45
N LEU A 73 13.09 -8.26 -5.62
CA LEU A 73 13.76 -9.48 -6.08
C LEU A 73 12.83 -10.35 -6.93
N LEU A 74 11.54 -10.43 -6.57
CA LEU A 74 10.54 -11.16 -7.34
C LEU A 74 10.32 -10.51 -8.72
N ALA A 75 10.32 -9.18 -8.80
CA ALA A 75 10.18 -8.44 -10.05
C ALA A 75 11.36 -8.60 -11.00
N ASP A 76 12.57 -8.73 -10.46
CA ASP A 76 13.76 -9.00 -11.25
C ASP A 76 13.75 -10.41 -11.86
N ARG A 77 13.15 -11.40 -11.18
CA ARG A 77 13.11 -12.80 -11.63
C ARG A 77 11.91 -13.16 -12.51
N PHE A 78 10.72 -12.64 -12.21
CA PHE A 78 9.46 -13.01 -12.89
C PHE A 78 8.91 -11.92 -13.82
N GLY A 79 9.60 -10.77 -13.89
CA GLY A 79 9.17 -9.60 -14.66
C GLY A 79 8.16 -8.75 -13.90
N ARG A 80 8.28 -7.42 -14.01
CA ARG A 80 7.56 -6.42 -13.20
C ARG A 80 6.03 -6.50 -13.18
N ARG A 81 5.38 -7.13 -14.17
CA ARG A 81 3.91 -7.15 -14.27
C ARG A 81 3.27 -8.09 -13.24
N VAL A 82 3.83 -9.28 -13.05
CA VAL A 82 3.22 -10.31 -12.19
C VAL A 82 3.28 -9.93 -10.71
N PRO A 83 4.42 -9.49 -10.15
CA PRO A 83 4.49 -9.06 -8.76
C PRO A 83 3.57 -7.87 -8.48
N LEU A 84 3.45 -6.92 -9.40
CA LEU A 84 2.60 -5.74 -9.23
C LEU A 84 1.11 -6.13 -9.17
N MET A 85 0.68 -7.10 -9.99
CA MET A 85 -0.70 -7.62 -9.90
C MET A 85 -0.93 -8.43 -8.62
N ILE A 86 0.04 -9.23 -8.18
CA ILE A 86 -0.05 -9.99 -6.92
C ILE A 86 -0.14 -9.03 -5.74
N ASP A 87 0.68 -7.99 -5.72
CA ASP A 87 0.72 -6.97 -4.68
C ASP A 87 -0.64 -6.26 -4.55
N ILE A 88 -1.22 -5.80 -5.68
CA ILE A 88 -2.55 -5.18 -5.69
C ILE A 88 -3.63 -6.13 -5.17
N ILE A 89 -3.66 -7.39 -5.63
CA ILE A 89 -4.66 -8.37 -5.19
C ILE A 89 -4.51 -8.66 -3.69
N PHE A 90 -3.27 -8.82 -3.23
CA PHE A 90 -2.96 -9.08 -1.83
C PHE A 90 -3.39 -7.89 -0.97
N TYR A 91 -2.98 -6.68 -1.33
CA TYR A 91 -3.37 -5.44 -0.67
C TYR A 91 -4.88 -5.29 -0.56
N SER A 92 -5.62 -5.42 -1.67
CA SER A 92 -7.09 -5.29 -1.66
C SER A 92 -7.78 -6.37 -0.83
N LEU A 93 -7.24 -7.58 -0.78
CA LEU A 93 -7.80 -8.66 0.04
C LEU A 93 -7.58 -8.37 1.53
N ILE A 94 -6.39 -7.92 1.90
CA ILE A 94 -6.05 -7.57 3.30
C ILE A 94 -6.88 -6.38 3.77
N GLU A 95 -6.98 -5.31 2.96
CA GLU A 95 -7.80 -4.13 3.27
C GLU A 95 -9.27 -4.50 3.51
N LEU A 96 -9.82 -5.39 2.68
CA LEU A 96 -11.17 -5.93 2.88
C LEU A 96 -11.29 -6.69 4.21
N LEU A 97 -10.30 -7.51 4.56
CA LEU A 97 -10.29 -8.25 5.82
C LEU A 97 -10.16 -7.31 7.03
N THR A 98 -9.40 -6.22 6.90
CA THR A 98 -9.24 -5.21 7.96
C THR A 98 -10.58 -4.58 8.33
N ALA A 99 -11.48 -4.36 7.35
CA ALA A 99 -12.84 -3.87 7.60
C ALA A 99 -13.69 -4.83 8.46
N PHE A 100 -13.39 -6.14 8.47
CA PHE A 100 -14.06 -7.14 9.30
C PHE A 100 -13.26 -7.50 10.57
N SER A 101 -12.21 -6.74 10.91
CA SER A 101 -11.37 -7.06 12.07
C SER A 101 -12.17 -6.95 13.38
N PRO A 102 -12.28 -8.04 14.18
CA PRO A 102 -13.07 -8.01 15.41
C PRO A 102 -12.27 -7.48 16.61
N ASN A 103 -10.93 -7.53 16.53
CA ASN A 103 -10.02 -7.22 17.64
C ASN A 103 -8.81 -6.41 17.15
N PHE A 104 -8.21 -5.60 18.04
CA PHE A 104 -7.02 -4.79 17.74
C PHE A 104 -5.83 -5.62 17.23
N THR A 105 -5.63 -6.84 17.76
CA THR A 105 -4.54 -7.72 17.31
C THR A 105 -4.72 -8.16 15.86
N ILE A 106 -5.97 -8.37 15.43
CA ILE A 106 -6.26 -8.74 14.04
C ILE A 106 -6.10 -7.51 13.13
N PHE A 107 -6.55 -6.33 13.59
CA PHE A 107 -6.30 -5.05 12.93
C PHE A 107 -4.80 -4.71 12.82
N PHE A 108 -3.97 -5.13 13.77
CA PHE A 108 -2.52 -4.91 13.73
C PHE A 108 -1.79 -5.84 12.76
N ILE A 109 -2.31 -7.06 12.54
CA ILE A 109 -1.68 -8.08 11.69
C ILE A 109 -2.08 -7.93 10.22
N LEU A 110 -3.32 -7.51 9.97
CA LEU A 110 -3.86 -7.25 8.63
C LEU A 110 -3.43 -5.85 8.16
#